data_AF-A0A7K2N6M3-F1
#
_entry.id   AF-A0A7K2N6M3-F1
#
_cell.length_a   1.000
_cell.length_b   1.000
_cell.length_c   1.000
_cell.angle_alpha   90.00
_cell.angle_beta   90.00
_cell.angle_gamma   90.00
#
_symmetry.space_group_name_H-M   'P 1'
#
loop_
_entity.id
_entity.type
_entity.pdbx_description
1 polymer ?
#
loop_
_entity_poly.entity_id
_entity_poly.type
_entity_poly.pdbx_seq_one_letter_code
_entity_poly.pdbx_strand_id
1 'polypeptide(L)' 'MKHDEYHWVVTLMWVQGDQTLLRGRQGIITVQRPGTTRQDLFHEVLEYTRTTVGAPESAGVIFWSLKRNRL' A
#
# COMPACT_ATOMS: atom_id res chain seq x y z
N MET A 1 25.45 3.20 -2.16
CA MET A 1 24.71 2.00 -1.72
C MET A 1 23.59 1.75 -2.71
N LYS A 2 23.34 0.51 -3.14
CA LYS A 2 22.18 0.20 -4.00
C LYS A 2 20.93 0.25 -3.12
N HIS A 3 19.98 1.12 -3.44
CA HIS A 3 18.68 1.12 -2.80
C HIS A 3 17.77 0.13 -3.52
N ASP A 4 17.00 -0.64 -2.75
CA ASP A 4 15.98 -1.51 -3.35
C ASP A 4 14.70 -0.70 -3.57
N GLU A 5 14.31 -0.56 -4.82
CA GLU A 5 13.05 0.05 -5.19
C GLU A 5 11.99 -1.01 -5.44
N TYR A 6 10.75 -0.72 -5.06
CA TYR A 6 9.62 -1.59 -5.30
C TYR A 6 8.45 -0.79 -5.88
N HIS A 7 7.83 -1.32 -6.91
CA HIS A 7 6.50 -0.89 -7.34
C HIS A 7 5.45 -1.58 -6.45
N TRP A 8 4.53 -0.80 -5.91
CA TRP A 8 3.47 -1.28 -5.04
C TRP A 8 2.09 -0.90 -5.57
N VAL A 9 1.09 -1.71 -5.23
CA VAL A 9 -0.33 -1.46 -5.51
C VAL A 9 -1.14 -1.94 -4.31
N VAL A 10 -2.02 -1.09 -3.76
CA VAL A 10 -3.01 -1.45 -2.73
C VAL A 10 -4.40 -1.09 -3.23
N THR A 11 -5.38 -1.97 -2.97
CA THR A 11 -6.81 -1.66 -3.13
C THR A 11 -7.55 -2.00 -1.85
N LEU A 12 -8.30 -1.01 -1.36
CA LEU A 12 -9.11 -1.05 -0.15
C LEU A 12 -10.59 -1.07 -0.50
N MET A 13 -11.36 -1.76 0.33
CA MET A 13 -12.81 -1.80 0.27
C MET A 13 -13.42 -1.50 1.64
N TRP A 14 -14.44 -0.65 1.67
CA TRP A 14 -15.23 -0.38 2.86
C TRP A 14 -16.65 0.05 2.49
N VAL A 15 -17.54 0.02 3.48
CA VAL A 15 -18.92 0.50 3.34
C VAL A 15 -19.02 1.92 3.89
N GLN A 16 -19.69 2.81 3.15
CA GLN A 16 -20.01 4.17 3.57
C GLN A 16 -21.48 4.46 3.24
N GLY A 17 -22.34 4.46 4.27
CA GLY A 17 -23.79 4.42 4.06
C GLY A 17 -24.19 3.13 3.34
N ASP A 18 -25.01 3.26 2.29
CA ASP A 18 -25.44 2.11 1.48
C ASP A 18 -24.47 1.78 0.33
N GLN A 19 -23.31 2.43 0.28
CA GLN A 19 -22.33 2.24 -0.80
C GLN A 19 -21.15 1.38 -0.35
N THR A 20 -20.81 0.39 -1.18
CA THR A 20 -19.50 -0.28 -1.10
C THR A 20 -18.50 0.51 -1.95
N LEU A 21 -17.48 1.07 -1.32
CA LEU A 21 -16.42 1.80 -1.99
C LEU A 21 -15.21 0.91 -2.22
N LEU A 22 -14.64 1.01 -3.42
CA LEU A 22 -13.39 0.36 -3.82
C LEU A 22 -12.42 1.45 -4.29
N ARG A 23 -11.32 1.66 -3.56
CA ARG A 23 -10.32 2.68 -3.88
C ARG A 23 -8.93 2.10 -3.71
N GLY A 24 -8.03 2.48 -4.61
CA GLY A 24 -6.65 2.01 -4.58
C GLY A 24 -5.65 3.12 -4.88
N ARG A 25 -4.40 2.81 -4.58
CA ARG A 25 -3.23 3.60 -4.94
C ARG A 25 -2.11 2.67 -5.40
N GLN A 26 -1.18 3.25 -6.15
CA GLN A 26 0.05 2.60 -6.56
C GLN A 26 1.19 3.61 -6.55
N GLY A 27 2.42 3.11 -6.49
CA GLY A 27 3.59 3.98 -6.50
C GLY A 27 4.90 3.19 -6.44
N ILE A 28 5.97 3.93 -6.21
CA ILE A 28 7.32 3.39 -5.97
C ILE A 28 7.68 3.68 -4.51
N ILE A 29 8.28 2.71 -3.84
CA ILE A 29 8.88 2.88 -2.51
C ILE A 29 10.37 2.49 -2.58
N THR A 30 11.21 3.35 -2.04
CA THR A 30 12.67 3.13 -1.97
C THR A 30 13.04 2.67 -0.56
N VAL A 31 13.56 1.44 -0.46
CA VAL A 31 14.00 0.85 0.81
C VAL A 31 15.41 1.33 1.13
N GLN A 32 15.50 2.20 2.13
CA GLN A 32 16.77 2.76 2.60
C GLN A 32 17.33 2.02 3.82
N ARG A 33 16.45 1.39 4.61
CA ARG A 33 16.79 0.75 5.89
C ARG A 33 17.16 -0.72 5.67
N PRO A 34 18.37 -1.16 6.05
CA PRO A 34 18.71 -2.58 6.06
C PRO A 34 17.75 -3.37 6.96
N GLY A 35 17.33 -4.56 6.54
CA GLY A 35 16.45 -5.44 7.32
C GLY A 35 14.95 -5.12 7.22
N THR A 36 14.54 -4.10 6.45
CA THR A 36 13.11 -3.85 6.18
C THR A 36 12.46 -5.06 5.51
N THR A 37 11.38 -5.54 6.10
CA THR A 37 10.64 -6.71 5.62
C THR A 37 9.53 -6.31 4.65
N ARG A 38 8.98 -7.29 3.94
CA ARG A 38 7.79 -7.10 3.12
C ARG A 38 6.57 -6.68 3.96
N GLN A 39 6.50 -7.10 5.21
CA GLN A 39 5.41 -6.77 6.13
C GLN A 39 5.47 -5.30 6.54
N ASP A 40 6.67 -4.78 6.82
CA ASP A 40 6.85 -3.36 7.14
C ASP A 40 6.40 -2.47 5.98
N LEU A 41 6.80 -2.83 4.75
CA LEU A 41 6.40 -2.11 3.53
C LEU A 41 4.90 -2.20 3.27
N PHE A 42 4.28 -3.33 3.59
CA PHE A 42 2.83 -3.46 3.53
C PHE A 42 2.13 -2.48 4.47
N HIS A 43 2.57 -2.38 5.73
CA HIS A 43 1.99 -1.46 6.69
C HIS A 43 2.18 0.01 6.28
N GLU A 44 3.39 0.38 5.84
CA GLU A 44 3.70 1.75 5.39
C GLU A 44 2.82 2.16 4.20
N VAL A 45 2.70 1.30 3.19
CA VAL A 45 1.88 1.60 2.01
C VAL A 45 0.38 1.53 2.32
N LEU A 46 -0.05 0.64 3.22
CA LEU A 46 -1.45 0.55 3.67
C LEU A 46 -1.86 1.83 4.38
N GLU A 47 -1.05 2.32 5.32
CA GLU A 47 -1.30 3.56 6.05
C GLU A 47 -1.33 4.76 5.11
N TYR A 48 -0.32 4.88 4.23
CA TYR A 48 -0.31 5.90 3.19
C TYR A 48 -1.58 5.86 2.33
N THR A 49 -1.97 4.68 1.87
CA THR A 49 -3.15 4.51 1.01
C THR A 49 -4.42 4.90 1.74
N ARG A 50 -4.60 4.45 2.99
CA ARG A 50 -5.77 4.80 3.83
C ARG A 50 -5.94 6.30 3.97
N THR A 51 -4.88 6.98 4.40
CA THR A 51 -4.88 8.45 4.56
C THR A 51 -5.18 9.15 3.23
N THR A 52 -4.57 8.68 2.15
CA THR A 52 -4.68 9.32 0.84
C THR A 52 -6.05 9.17 0.20
N VAL A 53 -6.74 8.03 0.41
CA VAL A 53 -8.07 7.78 -0.15
C VAL A 53 -9.20 8.05 0.84
N GLY A 54 -8.88 8.50 2.05
CA GLY A 54 -9.86 8.76 3.12
C GLY A 54 -10.57 7.50 3.61
N ALA A 55 -9.88 6.35 3.61
CA ALA A 55 -10.47 5.09 4.07
C ALA A 55 -10.45 4.98 5.60
N PRO A 56 -11.50 4.44 6.23
CA PRO A 56 -11.49 4.14 7.66
C PRO A 56 -10.52 3.00 8.00
N GLU A 57 -10.17 2.86 9.27
CA GLU A 57 -9.32 1.75 9.75
C GLU A 57 -9.94 0.37 9.47
N SER A 58 -11.27 0.28 9.48
CA SER A 58 -12.03 -0.92 9.17
C SER A 58 -12.02 -1.32 7.70
N ALA A 59 -11.44 -0.50 6.81
CA ALA A 59 -11.32 -0.83 5.40
C ALA A 59 -10.45 -2.09 5.21
N GLY A 60 -11.03 -3.06 4.50
CA GLY A 60 -10.38 -4.33 4.17
C GLY A 60 -9.44 -4.17 2.97
N VAL A 61 -8.31 -4.85 3.01
CA VAL A 61 -7.40 -4.96 1.87
C VAL A 61 -7.91 -6.07 0.95
N ILE A 62 -8.34 -5.71 -0.26
CA ILE A 62 -8.83 -6.68 -1.26
C ILE A 62 -7.71 -7.07 -2.23
N PHE A 63 -6.75 -6.17 -2.45
CA PHE A 63 -5.58 -6.45 -3.26
C PHE A 63 -4.34 -5.75 -2.70
N TRP A 64 -3.22 -6.46 -2.71
CA TRP A 64 -1.90 -5.94 -2.41
C TRP A 64 -0.86 -6.62 -3.30
N SER A 65 0.01 -5.81 -3.89
CA SER A 65 1.18 -6.29 -4.61
C SER A 65 2.38 -5.42 -4.32
N LEU A 66 3.54 -6.05 -4.25
CA LEU A 66 4.84 -5.41 -4.09
C LEU A 66 5.84 -6.19 -4.94
N LYS A 67 6.40 -5.53 -5.95
CA LYS A 67 7.33 -6.11 -6.92
C LYS A 67 8.57 -5.24 -6.99
N ARG A 68 9.76 -5.85 -6.95
CA ARG A 68 11.01 -5.11 -7.08
C ARG A 68 11.05 -4.37 -8.41
N ASN A 69 11.32 -3.08 -8.37
CA ASN A 69 11.53 -2.23 -9.53
C ASN A 69 12.92 -2.57 -10.08
N ARG A 70 12.97 -3.33 -11.17
CA ARG A 70 14.19 -3.58 -11.91
C ARG A 70 14.23 -2.55 -13.04
N LEU A 71 14.91 -1.42 -12.79
CA LEU A 71 15.34 -0.52 -13.85
C LEU A 71 16.44 -1.19 -14.69
#